data_AF-A0A7W1W7U2-F1
#
_entry.id   AF-A0A7W1W7U2-F1
#
_cell.length_a   1.000
_cell.length_b   1.000
_cell.length_c   1.000
_cell.angle_alpha   90.00
_cell.angle_beta   90.00
_cell.angle_gamma   90.00
#
_symmetry.space_group_name_H-M   'P 1'
#
loop_
_entity.id
_entity.type
_entity.pdbx_description
1 polymer ?
#
loop_
_entity_poly.entity_id
_entity_poly.type
_entity_poly.pdbx_seq_one_letter_code
_entity_poly.pdbx_strand_id
1 'polypeptide(L)' 'SGKLLGWIDLSGISPDDVERGEENTLNGIAYDAAGDRIFVTGKNWKKLFEIKVKPKQ' A
#
# COMPACT_ATOMS: atom_id res chain seq x y z
N SER A 1 20.31 -2.43 -16.07
CA SER A 1 19.04 -1.77 -16.44
C SER A 1 17.99 -2.11 -15.39
N GLY A 2 17.13 -1.17 -15.01
CA GLY A 2 15.93 -1.49 -14.23
C GLY A 2 14.84 -2.00 -15.16
N LYS A 3 14.03 -2.96 -14.71
CA LYS A 3 12.84 -3.42 -15.43
C LYS A 3 11.61 -3.16 -14.58
N LEU A 4 10.66 -2.40 -15.12
CA LEU A 4 9.33 -2.27 -14.53
C LEU A 4 8.62 -3.64 -14.63
N LEU A 5 8.29 -4.24 -13.48
CA LEU A 5 7.63 -5.56 -13.43
C LEU A 5 6.11 -5.45 -13.50
N GLY A 6 5.53 -4.34 -13.06
CA GLY A 6 4.09 -4.11 -13.07
C GLY A 6 3.68 -2.93 -12.20
N TRP A 7 2.38 -2.67 -12.17
CA TRP A 7 1.73 -1.70 -11.30
C TRP A 7 0.78 -2.42 -10.36
N ILE A 8 0.73 -1.94 -9.12
CA ILE A 8 -0.29 -2.33 -8.14
C ILE A 8 -1.02 -1.04 -7.79
N ASP A 9 -2.30 -0.95 -8.13
CA ASP A 9 -3.13 0.18 -7.79
C ASP A 9 -3.79 -0.06 -6.43
N LEU A 10 -3.50 0.82 -5.47
CA LEU A 10 -4.05 0.79 -4.11
C LEU A 10 -5.03 1.94 -3.85
N SER A 11 -5.50 2.60 -4.91
CA SER A 11 -6.52 3.65 -4.83
C SER A 11 -7.76 3.13 -4.10
N GLY A 12 -8.25 3.91 -3.13
CA GLY A 12 -9.45 3.56 -2.36
C GLY A 12 -9.25 2.49 -1.27
N ILE A 13 -8.03 2.02 -0.99
CA ILE A 13 -7.79 1.03 0.07
C ILE A 13 -8.15 1.53 1.48
N SER A 14 -8.07 2.85 1.73
CA SER A 14 -8.50 3.48 2.98
C SER A 14 -9.56 4.56 2.74
N PRO A 15 -10.83 4.18 2.51
CA PRO A 15 -11.90 5.15 2.21
C PRO A 15 -12.18 6.10 3.39
N ASP A 16 -12.01 5.62 4.63
CA ASP A 16 -12.25 6.39 5.86
C ASP A 16 -11.26 7.54 6.09
N ASP A 17 -10.20 7.57 5.27
CA ASP A 17 -9.09 8.49 5.39
C ASP A 17 -9.09 9.53 4.23
N VAL A 18 -9.87 9.33 3.18
CA VAL A 18 -9.87 10.19 1.97
C VAL A 18 -10.13 11.67 2.27
N GLU A 19 -10.94 11.99 3.29
CA GLU A 19 -11.32 13.37 3.62
C GLU A 19 -10.33 14.13 4.53
N ARG A 20 -9.21 13.53 4.93
CA ARG A 20 -8.30 14.12 5.95
C ARG A 20 -7.30 15.16 5.40
N GLY A 21 -7.56 15.72 4.23
CA GLY A 21 -6.74 16.77 3.61
C GLY A 21 -5.61 16.25 2.72
N GLU A 22 -4.94 17.17 2.03
CA GLU A 22 -3.98 16.89 0.95
C GLU A 22 -2.73 16.12 1.40
N GLU A 23 -2.35 16.23 2.68
CA GLU A 23 -1.19 15.49 3.22
C GLU A 23 -1.49 14.01 3.48
N ASN A 24 -2.74 13.57 3.28
CA ASN A 24 -3.14 12.20 3.53
C ASN A 24 -2.83 11.25 2.35
N THR A 25 -1.54 11.03 2.10
CA THR A 25 -1.06 10.21 0.98
C THR A 25 -0.60 8.81 1.39
N LEU A 26 -0.64 7.88 0.44
CA LEU A 26 0.06 6.60 0.54
C LEU A 26 1.56 6.86 0.62
N ASN A 27 2.23 6.27 1.61
CA ASN A 27 3.66 6.51 1.81
C ASN A 27 4.40 5.35 2.51
N GLY A 28 3.75 4.63 3.43
CA GLY A 28 4.38 3.56 4.19
C GLY A 28 4.27 2.22 3.48
N ILE A 29 5.40 1.61 3.14
CA ILE A 29 5.48 0.25 2.59
C ILE A 29 6.54 -0.53 3.38
N ALA A 30 6.17 -1.70 3.89
CA ALA A 30 7.08 -2.60 4.59
C ALA A 30 6.92 -4.05 4.09
N TYR A 31 8.01 -4.80 4.06
CA TYR A 31 8.03 -6.21 3.74
C TYR A 31 8.63 -7.01 4.89
N ASP A 32 7.87 -7.99 5.38
CA ASP A 32 8.34 -9.00 6.34
C ASP A 32 8.72 -10.26 5.56
N ALA A 33 10.03 -10.47 5.40
CA ALA A 33 10.57 -11.61 4.67
C ALA A 33 10.37 -12.95 5.38
N ALA A 34 10.27 -12.97 6.72
CA ALA A 34 10.11 -14.21 7.47
C ALA A 34 8.69 -14.77 7.32
N GLY A 35 7.69 -13.88 7.32
CA GLY A 35 6.28 -14.24 7.14
C GLY A 35 5.75 -14.15 5.71
N ASP A 36 6.55 -13.64 4.76
CA ASP A 36 6.13 -13.27 3.41
C ASP A 36 4.90 -12.35 3.38
N ARG A 37 4.98 -11.25 4.15
CA ARG A 37 3.88 -10.29 4.32
C ARG A 37 4.26 -8.90 3.84
N ILE A 38 3.34 -8.25 3.14
CA ILE A 38 3.49 -6.87 2.70
C ILE A 38 2.51 -6.01 3.49
N PHE A 39 3.01 -4.95 4.11
CA PHE A 39 2.20 -3.97 4.82
C PHE A 39 2.23 -2.63 4.10
N VAL A 40 1.07 -2.01 3.98
CA VAL A 40 0.90 -0.69 3.39
C VAL A 40 0.09 0.23 4.31
N THR A 41 0.46 1.50 4.34
CA THR A 41 -0.23 2.56 5.08
C THR A 41 0.07 3.93 4.45
N GLY A 42 -0.46 4.98 5.05
CA GLY A 42 -0.27 6.36 4.62
C GLY A 42 -0.12 7.31 5.79
N LYS A 43 0.14 8.57 5.45
CA LYS A 43 0.27 9.64 6.45
C LYS A 43 -1.08 9.85 7.14
N ASN A 44 -1.11 9.76 8.47
CA ASN A 44 -2.34 9.92 9.28
C ASN A 44 -3.48 8.92 8.98
N TRP A 45 -3.16 7.77 8.38
CA TRP A 45 -4.14 6.69 8.19
C TRP A 45 -4.50 6.05 9.53
N LYS A 46 -5.77 5.72 9.71
CA LYS A 46 -6.23 5.03 10.92
C LYS A 46 -5.76 3.56 10.99
N LYS A 47 -5.38 3.01 9.84
CA LYS A 47 -5.18 1.57 9.65
C LYS A 47 -3.83 1.27 8.98
N LEU A 48 -3.31 0.10 9.32
CA LEU A 48 -2.25 -0.60 8.61
C LEU A 48 -2.89 -1.79 7.89
N PHE A 49 -2.58 -1.97 6.61
CA PHE A 49 -3.13 -3.05 5.80
C PHE A 49 -2.05 -4.07 5.48
N GLU A 50 -2.29 -5.34 5.81
CA GLU A 50 -1.55 -6.45 5.19
C GLU A 50 -2.20 -6.75 3.82
N ILE A 51 -1.40 -6.79 2.76
CA ILE A 51 -1.89 -7.08 1.40
C ILE A 51 -1.18 -8.30 0.80
N LYS A 52 -1.85 -8.98 -0.13
CA LYS A 52 -1.24 -9.99 -1.00
C LYS A 52 -1.33 -9.56 -2.45
N VAL A 53 -0.19 -9.56 -3.13
CA VAL A 53 -0.11 -9.28 -4.55
C VAL A 53 -0.35 -10.58 -5.31
N LYS A 54 -1.35 -10.60 -6.19
CA LYS A 54 -1.57 -11.73 -7.09
C LYS A 54 -0.72 -11.54 -8.35
N PRO A 55 -0.13 -12.62 -8.90
CA PRO A 55 0.52 -12.56 -10.20
C PRO A 55 -0.44 -12.02 -11.25
N LYS A 56 0.07 -11.20 -12.16
CA LYS A 56 -0.66 -10.83 -13.37
C LYS A 56 -0.95 -12.11 -14.16
N GLN A 57 -2.24 -12.37 -14.45
CA GLN A 57 -2.65 -13.44 -15.36
C GLN A 57 -2.19 -13.15 -16.79
#